data_AF-C1BCN7-F1
#
_entry.id   AF-C1BCN7-F1
#
_cell.length_a   1.000
_cell.length_b   1.000
_cell.length_c   1.000
_cell.angle_alpha   90.00
_cell.angle_beta   90.00
_cell.angle_gamma   90.00
#
_symmetry.space_group_name_H-M   'P 1'
#
loop_
_entity.id
_entity.type
_entity.pdbx_description
1 polymer ?
#
loop_
_entity_poly.entity_id
_entity_poly.type
_entity_poly.pdbx_seq_one_letter_code
_entity_poly.pdbx_strand_id
1 'polypeptide(L)'
;MTVEAVIVRDPDGPTSVWVFVGGEPVEAVESCIDAGAGWDWDDWCEHRDEMLAGASPAARELMLTLLDGPPGGVYVEGRDDRPWLDPAA
;
A
#
# COMPACT_ATOMS: atom_id res chain seq x y z
N MET A 1 -24.34 1.52 -11.04
CA MET A 1 -22.97 1.29 -11.50
C MET A 1 -22.24 0.60 -10.37
N THR A 2 -21.78 -0.63 -10.58
CA THR A 2 -20.99 -1.40 -9.60
C THR A 2 -19.52 -1.30 -9.96
N VAL A 3 -18.67 -1.31 -8.94
CA VAL A 3 -17.23 -1.50 -9.08
C VAL A 3 -16.92 -2.81 -8.38
N GLU A 4 -16.31 -3.74 -9.11
CA GLU A 4 -15.95 -5.07 -8.62
C GLU A 4 -14.44 -5.21 -8.69
N ALA A 5 -13.83 -5.67 -7.60
CA ALA A 5 -12.40 -5.96 -7.54
C ALA A 5 -12.21 -7.43 -7.17
N VAL A 6 -11.44 -8.16 -7.98
CA VAL A 6 -10.99 -9.52 -7.70
C VAL A 6 -9.53 -9.44 -7.33
N ILE A 7 -9.20 -9.86 -6.11
CA ILE A 7 -7.85 -9.79 -5.55
C ILE A 7 -7.39 -11.21 -5.24
N VAL A 8 -6.25 -11.60 -5.80
CA VAL A 8 -5.57 -12.87 -5.50
C VAL A 8 -4.24 -12.53 -4.83
N ARG A 9 -4.11 -12.90 -3.57
CA ARG A 9 -2.89 -12.66 -2.78
C ARG A 9 -2.03 -13.91 -2.75
N ASP A 10 -0.75 -13.73 -2.98
CA ASP A 10 0.29 -14.70 -2.71
C ASP A 10 1.02 -14.26 -1.43
N PRO A 11 1.02 -15.05 -0.34
CA PRO A 11 1.74 -14.66 0.87
C PRO A 11 3.25 -14.54 0.67
N ASP A 12 3.80 -15.22 -0.34
CA ASP A 12 5.22 -15.24 -0.65
C ASP A 12 5.53 -14.50 -1.98
N GLY A 13 4.55 -13.76 -2.53
CA GLY A 13 4.63 -13.23 -3.89
C GLY A 13 3.74 -12.00 -4.17
N PRO A 14 3.72 -11.52 -5.42
CA PRO A 14 2.96 -10.34 -5.80
C PRO A 14 1.45 -10.60 -5.71
N THR A 15 0.69 -9.56 -5.38
CA THR A 15 -0.76 -9.59 -5.47
C THR A 15 -1.20 -9.34 -6.92
N SER A 16 -2.26 -10.03 -7.35
CA SER A 16 -2.90 -9.79 -8.64
C SER A 16 -4.27 -9.18 -8.44
N VAL A 17 -4.54 -8.08 -9.15
CA VAL A 17 -5.79 -7.30 -9.04
C VAL A 17 -6.45 -7.16 -10.41
N TRP A 18 -7.74 -7.48 -10.47
CA TRP A 18 -8.61 -7.17 -11.61
C TRP A 18 -9.75 -6.28 -11.15
N VAL A 19 -9.97 -5.16 -11.82
CA VAL A 19 -11.07 -4.23 -11.54
C VAL A 19 -12.04 -4.22 -12.72
N PHE A 20 -13.33 -4.28 -12.41
CA PHE A 20 -14.42 -4.17 -13.38
C PHE A 20 -15.33 -3.01 -13.00
N VAL A 21 -15.69 -2.20 -13.99
CA VAL A 21 -16.57 -1.05 -13.83
C VAL A 21 -17.82 -1.27 -14.67
N GLY A 22 -18.95 -1.57 -14.01
CA GLY A 22 -20.18 -1.95 -14.71
C GLY A 22 -20.06 -3.24 -15.52
N GLY A 23 -19.16 -4.15 -15.11
CA GLY A 23 -18.88 -5.42 -15.80
C GLY A 23 -17.74 -5.37 -16.81
N GLU A 24 -17.22 -4.20 -17.17
CA GLU A 24 -16.12 -4.06 -18.13
C GLU A 24 -14.76 -3.98 -17.42
N PRO A 25 -13.74 -4.74 -17.86
CA PRO A 25 -12.42 -4.72 -17.24
C PRO A 25 -11.72 -3.38 -17.46
N VAL A 26 -11.06 -2.88 -16.43
CA VAL A 26 -10.18 -1.70 -16.49
C VAL A 26 -8.80 -2.05 -15.95
N GLU A 27 -7.77 -1.43 -16.51
CA GLU A 27 -6.42 -1.54 -15.99
C GLU A 27 -6.36 -0.93 -14.58
N ALA A 28 -5.76 -1.66 -13.65
CA ALA A 28 -5.63 -1.26 -12.27
C ALA A 28 -4.15 -1.15 -11.90
N VAL A 29 -3.80 -0.06 -11.21
CA VAL A 29 -2.53 0.07 -10.50
C VAL A 29 -2.82 -0.23 -9.04
N GLU A 30 -2.11 -1.21 -8.49
CA GLU A 30 -2.20 -1.56 -7.09
C GLU A 30 -1.17 -0.78 -6.26
N SER A 31 -1.54 -0.39 -5.05
CA SER A 31 -0.61 0.01 -4.00
C SER A 31 -1.04 -0.67 -2.71
N CYS A 32 -0.22 -1.59 -2.21
CA CYS A 32 -0.56 -2.45 -1.08
C CYS A 32 0.09 -1.93 0.21
N ILE A 33 -0.72 -1.40 1.13
CA ILE A 33 -0.28 -1.03 2.48
C ILE A 33 -0.49 -2.24 3.39
N ASP A 34 0.52 -3.10 3.49
CA ASP A 34 0.51 -4.27 4.37
C ASP A 34 1.75 -4.29 5.27
N ALA A 35 1.71 -3.47 6.33
CA ALA A 35 2.79 -3.45 7.32
C ALA A 35 2.91 -4.77 8.11
N GLY A 36 1.91 -5.65 8.00
CA GLY A 36 1.89 -6.97 8.62
C GLY A 36 2.71 -8.02 7.88
N ALA A 37 3.28 -7.72 6.71
CA ALA A 37 4.01 -8.69 5.91
C ALA A 37 5.42 -9.04 6.43
N GLY A 38 5.81 -8.52 7.61
CA GLY A 38 7.08 -8.89 8.27
C GLY A 38 8.30 -8.12 7.75
N TRP A 39 8.10 -6.87 7.35
CA TRP A 39 9.17 -5.96 6.89
C TRP A 39 10.17 -5.64 8.00
N ASP A 40 11.43 -5.42 7.62
CA ASP A 40 12.27 -4.51 8.40
C ASP A 40 11.95 -3.04 8.05
N TRP A 41 12.44 -2.12 8.88
CA TRP A 41 12.12 -0.70 8.71
C TRP A 41 12.61 -0.10 7.39
N ASP A 42 13.78 -0.53 6.92
CA ASP A 42 14.38 0.05 5.71
C ASP A 42 13.62 -0.45 4.47
N ASP A 43 13.29 -1.75 4.41
CA ASP A 43 12.45 -2.34 3.37
C ASP A 43 11.03 -1.75 3.38
N TRP A 44 10.46 -1.51 4.57
CA TRP A 44 9.17 -0.82 4.70
C TRP A 44 9.20 0.60 4.14
N CYS A 45 10.28 1.35 4.40
CA CYS A 45 10.43 2.71 3.87
C CYS A 45 10.57 2.70 2.35
N GLU A 46 11.36 1.78 1.78
CA GLU A 46 11.50 1.63 0.33
C GLU A 46 10.14 1.34 -0.33
N HIS A 47 9.42 0.33 0.16
CA HIS A 47 8.09 -0.03 -0.35
C HIS A 47 7.08 1.13 -0.24
N ARG A 48 7.06 1.82 0.90
CA ARG A 48 6.22 3.02 1.13
C ARG A 48 6.53 4.11 0.12
N ASP A 49 7.80 4.43 -0.09
CA ASP A 49 8.23 5.54 -0.91
C ASP A 49 7.99 5.27 -2.40
N GLU A 50 8.18 4.02 -2.84
CA GLU A 50 7.81 3.56 -4.18
C GLU A 50 6.32 3.70 -4.45
N MET A 51 5.45 3.26 -3.52
CA MET A 51 4.00 3.44 -3.64
C MET A 51 3.61 4.91 -3.74
N LEU A 52 4.17 5.75 -2.86
CA LEU A 52 3.90 7.18 -2.84
C LEU A 52 4.37 7.90 -4.12
N ALA A 53 5.48 7.46 -4.72
CA ALA A 53 6.01 7.99 -5.96
C ALA A 53 5.16 7.60 -7.19
N GLY A 54 4.60 6.39 -7.20
CA GLY A 54 3.73 5.90 -8.27
C GLY A 54 2.27 6.37 -8.19
N ALA A 55 1.85 6.90 -7.04
CA ALA A 55 0.46 7.27 -6.79
C ALA A 55 0.01 8.54 -7.55
N SER A 56 -1.23 8.52 -8.04
CA SER A 56 -1.90 9.75 -8.48
C SER A 56 -2.09 10.72 -7.30
N PRO A 57 -2.24 12.04 -7.52
CA PRO A 57 -2.37 13.00 -6.43
C PRO A 57 -3.46 12.66 -5.40
N ALA A 58 -4.64 12.25 -5.86
CA ALA A 58 -5.75 11.88 -4.98
C ALA A 58 -5.48 10.58 -4.21
N ALA A 59 -4.85 9.60 -4.86
CA ALA A 59 -4.46 8.36 -4.20
C ALA A 59 -3.36 8.61 -3.16
N ARG A 60 -2.38 9.45 -3.48
CA ARG A 60 -1.30 9.85 -2.57
C ARG A 60 -1.83 10.52 -1.31
N GLU A 61 -2.78 11.44 -1.44
CA GLU A 61 -3.41 12.12 -0.28
C GLU A 61 -4.06 11.11 0.68
N LEU A 62 -4.79 10.14 0.13
CA LEU A 62 -5.35 9.05 0.93
C LEU A 62 -4.27 8.17 1.56
N MET A 63 -3.23 7.79 0.79
CA MET A 63 -2.14 6.94 1.27
C MET A 63 -1.39 7.58 2.43
N LEU A 64 -1.09 8.88 2.39
CA LEU A 64 -0.45 9.57 3.52
C LEU A 64 -1.26 9.43 4.80
N THR A 65 -2.59 9.47 4.72
CA THR A 65 -3.45 9.24 5.90
C THR A 65 -3.36 7.79 6.40
N LEU A 66 -3.29 6.81 5.49
CA LEU A 66 -3.26 5.38 5.83
C LEU A 66 -1.89 4.90 6.30
N LEU A 67 -0.82 5.55 5.83
CA LEU A 67 0.56 5.26 6.18
C LEU A 67 0.98 5.88 7.51
N ASP A 68 0.25 6.87 8.03
CA ASP A 68 0.49 7.42 9.37
C ASP A 68 -0.08 6.51 10.46
N GLY A 69 0.60 5.40 10.72
CA GLY A 69 0.15 4.35 11.63
C GLY A 69 -0.64 3.24 10.93
N PRO A 70 -0.01 2.51 9.99
CA PRO A 70 -0.69 1.50 9.19
C PRO A 70 -1.15 0.32 10.07
N PRO A 71 -2.27 -0.33 9.71
CA PRO A 71 -2.63 -1.62 10.28
C PRO A 71 -1.47 -2.62 10.15
N GLY A 72 -1.19 -3.35 11.22
CA GLY A 72 -0.07 -4.30 11.24
C GLY A 72 1.31 -3.66 11.47
N GLY A 73 1.41 -2.34 11.67
CA GLY A 73 2.69 -1.65 11.90
C GLY A 73 3.51 -2.16 13.10
N VAL A 74 2.88 -2.92 14.02
CA VAL A 74 3.58 -3.57 15.14
C VAL A 74 4.52 -4.69 14.69
N TYR A 75 4.34 -5.19 13.46
CA TYR A 75 5.13 -6.25 12.85
C TYR A 75 6.32 -5.74 12.03
N VAL A 76 6.45 -4.41 11.86
CA VAL A 76 7.62 -3.81 11.20
C VAL A 76 8.77 -3.77 12.21
N GLU A 77 9.84 -4.50 11.92
CA GLU A 77 10.99 -4.62 12.81
C GLU A 77 11.92 -3.40 12.69
N GLY A 78 12.59 -3.04 13.79
CA GLY A 78 13.61 -2.00 13.79
C GLY A 78 13.10 -0.56 13.69
N ARG A 79 11.79 -0.27 13.71
CA ARG A 79 11.27 1.11 13.63
C ARG A 79 11.84 2.05 14.70
N ASP A 80 12.10 1.56 15.92
CA ASP A 80 12.64 2.36 17.05
C ASP A 80 11.86 3.66 17.32
N ASP A 81 10.52 3.59 17.23
CA ASP A 81 9.59 4.72 17.39
C ASP A 81 9.83 5.92 16.47
N ARG A 82 10.55 5.70 15.36
CA ARG A 82 10.63 6.68 14.26
C ARG A 82 9.23 6.99 13.71
N PRO A 83 8.98 8.24 13.28
CA PRO A 83 7.73 8.59 12.60
C PRO A 83 7.48 7.72 11.37
N TRP A 84 6.22 7.38 11.11
CA TRP A 84 5.83 6.55 9.96
C TRP A 84 6.01 7.24 8.61
N LEU A 85 5.94 8.56 8.61
CA LEU A 85 6.10 9.42 7.44
C LEU A 85 7.20 10.44 7.70
N ASP A 86 7.90 10.81 6.64
CA ASP A 86 8.79 11.96 6.71
C ASP A 86 7.97 13.24 6.87
N PRO A 87 8.45 14.24 7.64
CA PRO A 87 7.75 15.52 7.82
C PRO A 87 7.51 16.30 6.52
N ALA A 88 8.16 15.88 5.42
CA ALA A 88 8.08 16.50 4.10
C ALA A 88 7.24 15.69 3.08
N ALA A 89 6.64 14.57 3.50
CA ALA A 89 5.90 13.64 2.64
C ALA A 89 4.55 14.18 2.12
#